data_AF-A0A4Y2DC59-F1
#
_entry.id   AF-A0A4Y2DC59-F1
#
_cell.length_a   1.000
_cell.length_b   1.000
_cell.length_c   1.000
_cell.angle_alpha   90.00
_cell.angle_beta   90.00
_cell.angle_gamma   90.00
#
_symmetry.space_group_name_H-M   'P 1'
#
loop_
_entity.id
_entity.type
_entity.pdbx_description
1 polymer ?
#
loop_
_entity_poly.entity_id
_entity_poly.type
_entity_poly.pdbx_seq_one_letter_code
_entity_poly.pdbx_strand_id
1 'polypeptide(L)'
;MAVIGTRTVSTIYFNSVFLGHSRSSDIFEEFISAIAKLKFSKTIQISMDGPNVNWKFYSMLQDYYFKEFGKKLLNIGSCGLHIMHNAFKAGCIASTWGIVDFLTSLYYLFKNAPARRDDFLKESEGALPKKFIQHRWLENGPASESAIKSLPHSIKKYIVSVDKGDQIATGFVRVLTSP
;
A
#
# COMPACT_ATOMS: atom_id res chain seq x y z
N MET A 1 -1.43 48.20 -8.64
CA MET A 1 -0.79 46.90 -8.96
C MET A 1 -1.06 45.95 -7.80
N ALA A 2 -1.94 44.97 -7.98
CA ALA A 2 -2.15 43.91 -6.99
C ALA A 2 -1.00 42.91 -7.09
N VAL A 3 -0.24 42.75 -6.02
CA VAL A 3 0.78 41.71 -5.90
C VAL A 3 0.05 40.36 -5.90
N ILE A 4 0.17 39.62 -6.99
CA ILE A 4 -0.31 38.24 -7.08
C ILE A 4 0.64 37.42 -6.21
N GLY A 5 0.25 37.20 -4.95
CA GLY A 5 0.96 36.29 -4.06
C GLY A 5 1.07 34.91 -4.73
N THR A 6 2.27 34.32 -4.69
CA THR A 6 2.53 33.00 -5.23
C THR A 6 1.60 31.99 -4.55
N ARG A 7 0.68 31.39 -5.31
CA ARG A 7 -0.25 30.37 -4.81
C ARG A 7 0.50 29.06 -4.65
N THR A 8 1.24 28.93 -3.56
CA THR A 8 1.92 27.68 -3.20
C THR A 8 0.98 26.80 -2.40
N VAL A 9 0.94 25.51 -2.75
CA VAL A 9 0.26 24.50 -1.94
C VAL A 9 1.30 23.93 -0.98
N SER A 10 1.05 24.06 0.32
CA SER A 10 1.86 23.42 1.36
C SER A 10 1.10 22.22 1.91
N THR A 11 1.82 21.12 2.13
CA THR A 11 1.29 19.93 2.79
C THR A 11 2.06 19.74 4.09
N ILE A 12 1.34 19.61 5.20
CA ILE A 12 1.94 19.36 6.51
C ILE A 12 1.26 18.14 7.13
N TYR A 13 2.07 17.25 7.72
CA TYR A 13 1.54 16.22 8.59
C TYR A 13 1.12 16.88 9.91
N PHE A 14 -0.12 16.66 10.33
CA PHE A 14 -0.66 17.25 11.55
C PHE A 14 -0.62 16.26 12.72
N ASN A 15 -1.34 15.14 12.63
CA ASN A 15 -1.44 14.13 13.68
C ASN A 15 -1.91 12.77 13.13
N SER A 16 -1.81 11.71 13.94
CA SER A 16 -2.45 10.43 13.73
C SER A 16 -2.93 9.84 15.06
N VAL A 17 -4.03 9.08 15.01
CA VAL A 17 -4.65 8.42 16.18
C VAL A 17 -4.87 6.96 15.83
N PHE A 18 -4.54 6.05 16.76
CA PHE A 18 -4.73 4.62 16.57
C PHE A 18 -6.01 4.15 17.28
N LEU A 19 -7.02 3.75 16.50
CA LEU A 19 -8.36 3.48 17.01
C LEU A 19 -8.71 1.98 17.15
N GLY A 20 -7.87 1.09 16.62
CA GLY A 20 -8.13 -0.35 16.63
C GLY A 20 -9.42 -0.73 15.88
N HIS A 21 -10.31 -1.46 16.55
CA HIS A 21 -11.66 -1.73 16.05
C HIS A 21 -12.59 -0.60 16.47
N SER A 22 -13.18 0.08 15.48
CA SER A 22 -13.90 1.33 15.75
C SER A 22 -15.20 1.41 14.96
N ARG A 23 -16.21 2.00 15.59
CA ARG A 23 -17.46 2.43 14.97
C ARG A 23 -17.32 3.85 14.44
N SER A 24 -18.30 4.30 13.69
CA SER A 24 -18.32 5.68 13.16
C SER A 24 -18.38 6.74 14.26
N SER A 25 -18.99 6.43 15.41
CA SER A 25 -19.02 7.29 16.60
C SER A 25 -17.62 7.52 17.17
N ASP A 26 -16.86 6.44 17.31
CA ASP A 26 -15.54 6.46 17.93
C ASP A 26 -14.57 7.27 17.04
N ILE A 27 -14.67 7.09 15.71
CA ILE A 27 -13.93 7.90 14.74
C ILE A 27 -14.32 9.37 14.85
N PHE A 28 -15.60 9.69 15.01
CA PHE A 28 -16.07 11.07 15.13
C PHE A 28 -15.52 11.76 16.38
N GLU A 29 -15.63 11.13 17.55
CA GLU A 29 -15.17 11.69 18.82
C GLU A 29 -13.66 11.95 18.80
N GLU A 30 -12.89 10.95 18.36
CA GLU A 30 -11.43 11.05 18.27
C GLU A 30 -10.98 12.03 17.20
N PHE A 31 -11.69 12.13 16.07
CA PHE A 31 -11.41 13.14 15.06
C PHE A 31 -11.58 14.55 15.63
N ILE A 32 -12.71 14.86 16.27
CA ILE A 32 -12.97 16.18 16.88
C ILE A 32 -11.93 16.51 17.94
N SER A 33 -11.60 15.54 18.80
CA SER A 33 -10.54 15.68 19.81
C SER A 33 -9.19 16.00 19.16
N ALA A 34 -8.79 15.24 18.13
CA ALA A 34 -7.51 15.39 17.45
C ALA A 34 -7.36 16.76 16.77
N ILE A 35 -8.44 17.28 16.18
CA ILE A 35 -8.41 18.56 15.45
C ILE A 35 -8.73 19.79 16.31
N ALA A 36 -8.92 19.65 17.62
CA ALA A 36 -9.34 20.74 18.50
C ALA A 36 -8.41 21.97 18.45
N LYS A 37 -7.13 21.78 18.09
CA LYS A 37 -6.13 22.87 17.93
C LYS A 37 -6.24 23.59 16.57
N LEU A 38 -7.00 23.06 15.63
CA LEU A 38 -7.17 23.62 14.28
C LEU A 38 -8.40 24.54 14.23
N LYS A 39 -8.33 25.56 13.38
CA LYS A 39 -9.49 26.41 13.07
C LYS A 39 -10.45 25.67 12.12
N PHE A 40 -11.17 24.70 12.67
CA PHE A 40 -12.00 23.79 11.87
C PHE A 40 -13.08 24.51 11.04
N SER A 41 -13.57 25.66 11.50
CA SER A 41 -14.52 26.52 10.77
C SER A 41 -14.02 27.06 9.42
N LYS A 42 -12.71 26.94 9.15
CA LYS A 42 -12.08 27.30 7.87
C LYS A 42 -11.84 26.09 6.95
N THR A 43 -12.27 24.90 7.35
CA THR A 43 -12.15 23.69 6.55
C THR A 43 -13.16 23.69 5.41
N ILE A 44 -12.69 23.35 4.21
CA ILE A 44 -13.50 23.29 3.00
C ILE A 44 -13.98 21.86 2.74
N GLN A 45 -13.11 20.88 2.94
CA GLN A 45 -13.34 19.49 2.56
C GLN A 45 -12.55 18.54 3.47
N ILE A 46 -13.08 17.33 3.63
CA ILE A 46 -12.40 16.19 4.27
C ILE A 46 -12.41 15.02 3.29
N SER A 47 -11.22 14.49 3.01
CA SER A 47 -11.04 13.33 2.15
C SER A 47 -10.90 12.07 2.99
N MET A 48 -11.53 10.98 2.54
CA MET A 48 -11.55 9.70 3.25
C MET A 48 -11.83 8.54 2.30
N ASP A 49 -11.56 7.33 2.77
CA ASP A 49 -11.80 6.11 2.00
C ASP A 49 -13.29 5.72 1.97
N GLY A 50 -13.65 4.84 1.05
CA GLY A 50 -15.04 4.45 0.77
C GLY A 50 -15.76 3.45 1.68
N PRO A 51 -15.19 2.83 2.74
CA PRO A 51 -15.98 1.97 3.63
C PRO A 51 -17.19 2.68 4.27
N ASN A 52 -18.29 1.94 4.50
CA ASN A 52 -19.53 2.49 5.06
C ASN A 52 -19.36 3.19 6.41
N VAL A 53 -18.41 2.73 7.23
CA VAL A 53 -18.10 3.35 8.53
C VAL A 53 -17.62 4.80 8.36
N ASN A 54 -16.80 5.07 7.33
CA ASN A 54 -16.31 6.40 7.01
C ASN A 54 -17.47 7.28 6.51
N TRP A 55 -18.32 6.73 5.64
CA TRP A 55 -19.52 7.45 5.17
C TRP A 55 -20.45 7.87 6.30
N LYS A 56 -20.66 6.98 7.28
CA LYS A 56 -21.46 7.32 8.46
C LYS A 56 -20.77 8.38 9.31
N PHE A 57 -19.46 8.29 9.52
CA PHE A 57 -18.67 9.33 10.18
C PHE A 57 -18.82 10.69 9.47
N TYR A 58 -18.69 10.74 8.15
CA TYR A 58 -18.83 11.98 7.37
C TYR A 58 -20.23 12.59 7.49
N SER A 59 -21.27 11.75 7.49
CA SER A 59 -22.64 12.21 7.74
C SER A 59 -22.78 12.85 9.12
N MET A 60 -22.25 12.22 10.17
CA MET A 60 -22.27 12.77 11.53
C MET A 60 -21.50 14.10 11.60
N LEU A 61 -20.36 14.16 10.91
CA LEU A 61 -19.55 15.35 10.85
C LEU A 61 -20.21 16.50 10.09
N GLN A 62 -20.94 16.22 9.01
CA GLN A 62 -21.73 17.23 8.30
C GLN A 62 -22.84 17.82 9.17
N ASP A 63 -23.53 16.97 9.93
CA ASP A 63 -24.58 17.43 10.86
C ASP A 63 -23.99 18.32 11.96
N TYR A 64 -22.86 17.92 12.54
CA TYR A 64 -22.12 18.73 13.50
C TYR A 64 -21.65 20.07 12.89
N TYR A 65 -21.00 20.03 11.72
CA TYR A 65 -20.44 21.22 11.08
C TYR A 65 -21.52 22.24 10.70
N PHE A 66 -22.69 21.76 10.27
CA PHE A 66 -23.84 22.62 9.97
C PHE A 66 -24.43 23.25 11.23
N LYS A 67 -24.56 22.48 12.32
CA LYS A 67 -25.05 23.01 13.60
C LYS A 67 -24.12 24.06 14.20
N GLU A 68 -22.81 23.82 14.17
CA GLU A 68 -21.82 24.71 14.80
C GLU A 68 -21.50 25.95 13.96
N PHE A 69 -21.45 25.81 12.63
CA PHE A 69 -20.95 26.88 11.76
C PHE A 69 -21.93 27.36 10.69
N GLY A 70 -23.11 26.76 10.58
CA GLY A 70 -24.12 27.11 9.56
C GLY A 70 -23.68 26.81 8.12
N LYS A 71 -22.68 25.94 7.93
CA LYS A 71 -22.07 25.61 6.64
C LYS A 71 -22.04 24.11 6.41
N LYS A 72 -21.79 23.70 5.16
CA LYS A 72 -21.54 22.30 4.80
C LYS A 72 -20.15 22.16 4.20
N LEU A 73 -19.47 21.06 4.51
CA LEU A 73 -18.24 20.65 3.85
C LEU A 73 -18.56 20.20 2.42
N LEU A 74 -17.63 20.48 1.51
CA LEU A 74 -17.70 20.03 0.13
C LEU A 74 -17.50 18.51 0.08
N ASN A 75 -18.51 17.78 -0.41
CA ASN A 75 -18.39 16.35 -0.64
C ASN A 75 -17.95 16.07 -2.08
N ILE A 76 -16.73 15.57 -2.26
CA ILE A 76 -16.19 15.18 -3.57
C ILE A 76 -16.19 13.65 -3.80
N GLY A 77 -16.83 12.89 -2.90
CA GLY A 77 -16.82 11.43 -2.95
C GLY A 77 -15.75 10.80 -2.05
N SER A 78 -15.65 9.48 -2.13
CA SER A 78 -14.57 8.71 -1.51
C SER A 78 -13.28 8.79 -2.33
N CYS A 79 -12.16 8.39 -1.74
CA CYS A 79 -10.86 8.29 -2.40
C CYS A 79 -10.93 7.50 -3.73
N GLY A 80 -10.72 8.19 -4.85
CA GLY A 80 -10.74 7.58 -6.19
C GLY A 80 -9.65 6.53 -6.41
N LEU A 81 -8.55 6.61 -5.65
CA LEU A 81 -7.48 5.61 -5.69
C LEU A 81 -7.98 4.21 -5.29
N HIS A 82 -8.86 4.15 -4.27
CA HIS A 82 -9.47 2.89 -3.84
C HIS A 82 -10.37 2.27 -4.93
N ILE A 83 -11.10 3.11 -5.67
CA ILE A 83 -11.92 2.65 -6.81
C ILE A 83 -11.02 2.03 -7.88
N MET A 84 -9.93 2.71 -8.23
CA MET A 84 -8.99 2.21 -9.23
C MET A 84 -8.30 0.92 -8.78
N HIS A 85 -7.88 0.81 -7.51
CA HIS A 85 -7.35 -0.45 -6.98
C HIS A 85 -8.33 -1.61 -7.09
N ASN A 86 -9.60 -1.37 -6.74
CA ASN A 86 -10.64 -2.39 -6.83
C ASN A 86 -10.95 -2.77 -8.29
N ALA A 87 -10.91 -1.82 -9.22
CA ALA A 87 -11.08 -2.08 -10.65
C ALA A 87 -9.96 -2.97 -11.19
N PHE A 88 -8.70 -2.67 -10.87
CA PHE A 88 -7.56 -3.52 -11.25
C PHE A 88 -7.66 -4.92 -10.64
N LYS A 89 -8.00 -5.01 -9.35
CA LYS A 89 -8.25 -6.29 -8.68
C LYS A 89 -9.30 -7.11 -9.43
N ALA A 90 -10.45 -6.50 -9.73
CA ALA A 90 -11.54 -7.16 -10.44
C ALA A 90 -11.10 -7.63 -11.84
N GLY A 91 -10.37 -6.80 -12.58
CA GLY A 91 -9.83 -7.15 -13.89
C GLY A 91 -8.87 -8.35 -13.84
N CYS A 92 -7.96 -8.38 -12.87
CA CYS A 92 -7.03 -9.50 -12.70
C CYS A 92 -7.71 -10.80 -12.23
N ILE A 93 -8.79 -10.71 -11.46
CA ILE A 93 -9.60 -11.89 -11.11
C ILE A 93 -10.34 -12.39 -12.35
N ALA A 94 -10.98 -11.49 -13.09
CA ALA A 94 -11.75 -11.81 -14.29
C ALA A 94 -10.89 -12.38 -15.42
N SER A 95 -9.61 -12.00 -15.52
CA SER A 95 -8.72 -12.51 -16.55
C SER A 95 -8.31 -13.96 -16.36
N THR A 96 -8.48 -14.53 -15.15
CA THR A 96 -8.08 -15.90 -14.77
C THR A 96 -6.59 -16.24 -15.00
N TRP A 97 -5.73 -15.25 -15.26
CA TRP A 97 -4.32 -15.44 -15.60
C TRP A 97 -3.42 -15.87 -14.43
N GLY A 98 -3.95 -15.96 -13.20
CA GLY A 98 -3.16 -16.35 -12.03
C GLY A 98 -2.01 -15.39 -11.69
N ILE A 99 -2.06 -14.13 -12.16
CA ILE A 99 -0.97 -13.15 -12.00
C ILE A 99 -0.60 -12.95 -10.53
N VAL A 100 -1.61 -12.88 -9.66
CA VAL A 100 -1.41 -12.67 -8.22
C VAL A 100 -0.60 -13.82 -7.63
N ASP A 101 -1.00 -15.05 -7.93
CA ASP A 101 -0.34 -16.24 -7.40
C ASP A 101 1.07 -16.37 -7.95
N PHE A 102 1.25 -16.08 -9.25
CA PHE A 102 2.56 -16.09 -9.89
C PHE A 102 3.53 -15.08 -9.26
N LEU A 103 3.17 -13.79 -9.20
CA LEU A 103 4.05 -12.74 -8.67
C LEU A 103 4.31 -12.93 -7.17
N THR A 104 3.30 -13.39 -6.43
CA THR A 104 3.43 -13.69 -5.00
C THR A 104 4.40 -14.86 -4.78
N SER A 105 4.23 -15.95 -5.52
CA SER A 105 5.09 -17.14 -5.43
C SER A 105 6.52 -16.82 -5.83
N LEU A 106 6.71 -16.03 -6.89
CA LEU A 106 8.02 -15.61 -7.37
C LEU A 106 8.81 -14.85 -6.29
N TYR A 107 8.14 -13.96 -5.55
CA TYR A 107 8.76 -13.28 -4.40
C TYR A 107 9.10 -14.25 -3.26
N TYR A 108 8.16 -15.13 -2.88
CA TYR A 108 8.34 -16.05 -1.76
C TYR A 108 9.30 -17.21 -2.06
N LEU A 109 9.62 -17.47 -3.33
CA LEU A 109 10.68 -18.39 -3.73
C LEU A 109 12.00 -18.05 -3.02
N PHE A 110 12.32 -16.75 -2.90
CA PHE A 110 13.59 -16.28 -2.33
C PHE A 110 13.46 -15.61 -0.97
N LYS A 111 12.31 -15.01 -0.63
CA LYS A 111 12.16 -14.16 0.57
C LYS A 111 12.53 -14.89 1.88
N ASN A 112 12.09 -16.14 2.03
CA ASN A 112 12.25 -16.92 3.27
C ASN A 112 13.21 -18.11 3.10
N ALA A 113 14.04 -18.11 2.05
CA ALA A 113 14.98 -19.19 1.77
C ALA A 113 16.36 -18.60 1.48
N PRO A 114 17.20 -18.39 2.52
CA PRO A 114 18.54 -17.81 2.37
C PRO A 114 19.42 -18.59 1.38
N ALA A 115 19.36 -19.93 1.41
CA ALA A 115 20.08 -20.81 0.48
C ALA A 115 19.70 -20.51 -0.98
N ARG A 116 18.41 -20.66 -1.31
CA ARG A 116 17.89 -20.37 -2.66
C ARG A 116 18.20 -18.97 -3.14
N ARG A 117 18.20 -18.00 -2.23
CA ARG A 117 18.57 -16.62 -2.54
C ARG A 117 20.05 -16.49 -2.88
N ASP A 118 20.93 -17.11 -2.10
CA ASP A 118 22.38 -17.11 -2.34
C ASP A 118 22.71 -17.82 -3.67
N ASP A 119 22.11 -18.99 -3.90
CA ASP A 119 22.26 -19.76 -5.14
C ASP A 119 21.81 -18.94 -6.36
N PHE A 120 20.65 -18.29 -6.27
CA PHE A 120 20.13 -17.42 -7.34
C PHE A 120 21.06 -16.25 -7.67
N LEU A 121 21.68 -15.64 -6.66
CA LEU A 121 22.58 -14.51 -6.83
C LEU A 121 23.97 -14.93 -7.37
N LYS A 122 24.38 -16.18 -7.16
CA LYS A 122 25.58 -16.75 -7.77
C LYS A 122 25.35 -17.16 -9.22
N GLU A 123 24.20 -17.77 -9.49
CA GLU A 123 23.85 -18.30 -10.81
C GLU A 123 23.36 -17.22 -11.79
N SER A 124 22.87 -16.10 -11.27
CA SER A 124 22.28 -15.05 -12.10
C SER A 124 22.73 -13.65 -11.69
N GLU A 125 22.94 -12.79 -12.68
CA GLU A 125 23.12 -11.35 -12.51
C GLU A 125 21.77 -10.63 -12.30
N GLY A 126 20.71 -11.38 -12.01
CA GLY A 126 19.35 -10.89 -11.92
C GLY A 126 19.04 -10.20 -10.60
N ALA A 127 18.22 -9.14 -10.66
CA ALA A 127 17.63 -8.59 -9.46
C ALA A 127 16.60 -9.56 -8.87
N LEU A 128 16.55 -9.63 -7.54
CA LEU A 128 15.54 -10.42 -6.84
C LEU A 128 14.12 -9.88 -7.15
N PRO A 129 13.12 -10.78 -7.24
CA PRO A 129 11.73 -10.38 -7.44
C PRO A 129 11.25 -9.42 -6.36
N LYS A 130 10.45 -8.44 -6.76
CA LYS A 130 9.84 -7.47 -5.84
C LYS A 130 8.53 -8.02 -5.28
N LYS A 131 8.19 -7.56 -4.08
CA LYS A 131 6.95 -7.97 -3.39
C LYS A 131 5.73 -7.42 -4.13
N PHE A 132 4.80 -8.31 -4.47
CA PHE A 132 3.45 -7.94 -4.88
C PHE A 132 2.58 -7.65 -3.64
N ILE A 133 1.82 -6.55 -3.66
CA ILE A 133 0.97 -6.11 -2.55
C ILE A 133 -0.50 -6.16 -2.99
N GLN A 134 -1.24 -7.15 -2.48
CA GLN A 134 -2.62 -7.43 -2.90
C GLN A 134 -3.66 -6.35 -2.56
N HIS A 135 -3.32 -5.35 -1.75
CA HIS A 135 -4.20 -4.23 -1.41
C HIS A 135 -3.79 -2.91 -2.08
N ARG A 136 -2.68 -2.90 -2.85
CA ARG A 136 -2.08 -1.72 -3.50
C ARG A 136 -1.78 -2.03 -4.95
N TRP A 137 -2.84 -2.16 -5.74
CA TRP A 137 -2.76 -2.71 -7.10
C TRP A 137 -2.03 -1.82 -8.09
N LEU A 138 -2.14 -0.49 -7.95
CA LEU A 138 -1.50 0.44 -8.89
C LEU A 138 0.01 0.57 -8.60
N GLU A 139 0.41 0.33 -7.36
CA GLU A 139 1.80 0.38 -6.93
C GLU A 139 2.57 -0.92 -7.26
N ASN A 140 1.90 -1.95 -7.81
CA ASN A 140 2.53 -3.21 -8.18
C ASN A 140 3.23 -3.19 -9.54
N GLY A 141 3.20 -2.07 -10.28
CA GLY A 141 3.90 -1.91 -11.56
C GLY A 141 5.36 -2.40 -11.52
N PRO A 142 6.19 -1.96 -10.55
CA PRO A 142 7.56 -2.42 -10.41
C PRO A 142 7.71 -3.93 -10.16
N ALA A 143 6.74 -4.58 -9.51
CA ALA A 143 6.78 -6.03 -9.30
C ALA A 143 6.54 -6.79 -10.60
N SER A 144 5.56 -6.34 -11.38
CA SER A 144 5.27 -6.88 -12.72
C SER A 144 6.44 -6.67 -13.68
N GLU A 145 6.99 -5.45 -13.76
CA GLU A 145 8.14 -5.13 -14.61
C GLU A 145 9.38 -5.95 -14.26
N SER A 146 9.67 -6.08 -12.96
CA SER A 146 10.77 -6.91 -12.47
C SER A 146 10.60 -8.37 -12.89
N ALA A 147 9.38 -8.90 -12.80
CA ALA A 147 9.09 -10.26 -13.23
C ALA A 147 9.28 -10.42 -14.75
N ILE A 148 8.73 -9.52 -15.56
CA ILE A 148 8.88 -9.53 -17.02
C ILE A 148 10.35 -9.51 -17.43
N LYS A 149 11.17 -8.67 -16.79
CA LYS A 149 12.61 -8.55 -17.09
C LYS A 149 13.42 -9.78 -16.64
N SER A 150 13.14 -10.31 -15.45
CA SER A 150 13.95 -11.38 -14.85
C SER A 150 13.54 -12.79 -15.30
N LEU A 151 12.28 -12.99 -15.69
CA LEU A 151 11.72 -14.30 -15.99
C LEU A 151 12.44 -15.04 -17.13
N PRO A 152 12.69 -14.44 -18.32
CA PRO A 152 13.23 -15.16 -19.47
C PRO A 152 14.68 -15.62 -19.27
N HIS A 153 15.44 -14.91 -18.44
CA HIS A 153 16.89 -15.08 -18.32
C HIS A 153 17.28 -15.61 -16.94
N SER A 154 17.14 -14.81 -15.89
CA SER A 154 17.64 -15.12 -14.55
C SER A 154 16.84 -16.22 -13.85
N ILE A 155 15.52 -16.08 -13.82
CA ILE A 155 14.65 -17.05 -13.11
C ILE A 155 14.64 -18.39 -13.83
N LYS A 156 14.49 -18.40 -15.15
CA LYS A 156 14.54 -19.63 -15.94
C LYS A 156 15.88 -20.36 -15.78
N LYS A 157 17.01 -19.64 -15.81
CA LYS A 157 18.33 -20.24 -15.61
C LYS A 157 18.45 -20.89 -14.23
N TYR A 158 18.01 -20.20 -13.17
CA TYR A 158 18.03 -20.74 -11.82
C TYR A 158 17.15 -21.99 -11.66
N ILE A 159 15.93 -22.00 -12.21
CA ILE A 159 15.07 -23.19 -12.15
C ILE A 159 15.75 -24.39 -12.83
N VAL A 160 16.36 -24.16 -14.00
CA VAL A 160 17.07 -25.21 -14.73
C VAL A 160 18.29 -25.74 -13.95
N SER A 161 19.03 -24.89 -13.22
CA SER A 161 20.15 -25.37 -12.39
C SER A 161 19.69 -26.14 -11.16
N VAL A 162 18.57 -25.73 -10.54
CA VAL A 162 17.92 -26.49 -9.47
C VAL A 162 17.48 -27.87 -9.97
N ASP A 163 16.84 -27.95 -11.14
CA ASP A 163 16.36 -29.23 -11.70
C ASP A 163 17.51 -30.20 -12.05
N LYS A 164 18.69 -29.68 -12.37
CA LYS A 164 19.90 -30.48 -12.62
C LYS A 164 20.58 -30.98 -11.35
N GLY A 165 20.19 -30.47 -10.18
CA GLY A 165 20.81 -30.81 -8.91
C GLY A 165 22.14 -30.09 -8.66
N ASP A 166 22.40 -28.97 -9.33
CA ASP A 166 23.67 -28.21 -9.24
C ASP A 166 23.84 -27.46 -7.88
N GLN A 167 22.94 -27.69 -6.91
CA GLN A 167 22.89 -26.94 -5.66
C GLN A 167 23.84 -27.51 -4.60
N ILE A 168 24.67 -26.65 -4.01
CA ILE A 168 25.65 -27.02 -2.98
C ILE A 168 24.93 -27.19 -1.63
N ALA A 169 25.28 -28.24 -0.88
CA ALA A 169 24.69 -28.50 0.44
C ALA A 169 24.80 -27.28 1.38
N THR A 170 23.67 -26.88 1.97
CA THR A 170 23.61 -25.71 2.85
C THR A 170 24.24 -26.03 4.21
N GLY A 171 25.32 -25.32 4.56
CA GLY A 171 25.88 -25.33 5.92
C GLY A 171 25.30 -24.20 6.77
N PHE A 172 24.83 -24.49 7.98
CA PHE A 172 24.38 -23.47 8.94
C PHE A 172 25.50 -23.20 9.95
N VAL A 173 26.11 -22.02 9.93
CA VAL A 173 27.06 -21.57 10.96
C VAL A 173 26.33 -20.62 11.90
N ARG A 174 26.05 -21.08 13.13
CA ARG A 174 25.51 -20.23 14.20
C ARG A 174 26.69 -19.59 14.94
N VAL A 175 26.96 -18.31 14.71
CA VAL A 175 27.88 -17.55 15.55
C VAL A 175 27.12 -17.16 16.82
N LEU A 176 27.38 -17.88 17.90
CA LEU A 176 26.94 -17.48 19.24
C LEU A 176 28.00 -16.54 19.81
N THR A 177 27.69 -15.25 19.87
CA THR A 177 28.47 -14.32 20.70
C THR A 177 28.01 -14.47 22.15
N SER A 178 28.92 -14.84 23.04
CA SER A 178 28.71 -14.80 24.50
C SER A 178 28.49 -13.35 24.97
N PRO A 179 27.74 -13.13 26.07
CA PRO A 179 27.36 -11.79 26.56
C PRO A 179 28.55 -10.89 26.91
#